data_AF-A0A382UWS8-F1
#
_entry.id   AF-A0A382UWS8-F1
#
_cell.length_a   1.000
_cell.length_b   1.000
_cell.length_c   1.000
_cell.angle_alpha   90.00
_cell.angle_beta   90.00
_cell.angle_gamma   90.00
#
_symmetry.space_group_name_H-M   'P 1'
#
loop_
_entity.id
_entity.type
_entity.pdbx_description
1 polymer ?
#
loop_
_entity_poly.entity_id
_entity_poly.type
_entity_poly.pdbx_seq_one_letter_code
_entity_poly.pdbx_strand_id
1 'polypeptide(L)'
;MTNKQKYYIFCETEENIPIFSQAWWLDAVCGTNWDVVLVENHGDIIASMPYHMKKKTGFNIITMPKLTQNMGPYIKYLDNQKYEKRLAFEKKVMFQLIDSLPKFDKFSQNFNYNITNWQPFYWKGFQQTTRYTYVISNTDSLDTIVSAFSKKN
;
A
#
# COMPACT_ATOMS: atom_id res chain seq x y z
N MET A 1 -16.29 12.83 9.70
CA MET A 1 -15.28 12.92 8.62
C MET A 1 -15.37 11.67 7.77
N THR A 2 -15.24 11.79 6.45
CA THR A 2 -15.11 10.64 5.54
C THR A 2 -13.75 9.97 5.71
N ASN A 3 -13.59 8.74 5.23
CA ASN A 3 -12.29 8.06 5.24
C ASN A 3 -11.23 8.89 4.49
N LYS A 4 -11.60 9.44 3.34
CA LYS A 4 -10.72 10.32 2.57
C LYS A 4 -10.25 11.55 3.37
N GLN A 5 -11.15 12.20 4.11
CA GLN A 5 -10.79 13.33 4.99
C GLN A 5 -9.82 12.92 6.10
N LYS A 6 -10.07 11.79 6.77
CA LYS A 6 -9.13 11.26 7.78
C LYS A 6 -7.78 10.91 7.16
N TYR A 7 -7.77 10.41 5.93
CA TYR A 7 -6.55 10.00 5.25
C TYR A 7 -5.67 11.17 4.84
N TYR A 8 -6.22 12.33 4.46
CA TYR A 8 -5.42 13.54 4.25
C TYR A 8 -4.61 13.90 5.50
N ILE A 9 -5.27 13.96 6.65
CA ILE A 9 -4.62 14.25 7.94
C ILE A 9 -3.58 13.17 8.25
N PHE A 10 -3.91 11.90 8.01
CA PHE A 10 -2.99 10.80 8.23
C PHE A 10 -1.71 10.92 7.40
N CYS A 11 -1.82 11.32 6.12
CA CYS A 11 -0.67 11.57 5.24
C CYS A 11 0.22 12.73 5.68
N GLU A 12 -0.33 13.71 6.41
CA GLU A 12 0.46 14.81 6.97
C GLU A 12 1.21 14.39 8.25
N THR A 13 0.67 13.43 9.01
CA THR A 13 1.22 13.05 10.33
C THR A 13 2.06 11.78 10.32
N GLU A 14 1.82 10.84 9.41
CA GLU A 14 2.53 9.56 9.36
C GLU A 14 3.69 9.61 8.35
N GLU A 15 4.91 9.55 8.88
CA GLU A 15 6.14 9.71 8.10
C GLU A 15 6.39 8.57 7.11
N ASN A 16 5.88 7.37 7.40
CA ASN A 16 6.23 6.15 6.65
C ASN A 16 5.29 5.83 5.49
N ILE A 17 4.32 6.70 5.17
CA ILE A 17 3.43 6.45 4.03
C ILE A 17 4.25 6.52 2.72
N PRO A 18 4.24 5.45 1.89
CA PRO A 18 4.94 5.46 0.61
C PRO A 18 4.49 6.61 -0.27
N ILE A 19 5.42 7.23 -1.02
CA ILE A 19 5.15 8.36 -1.90
C ILE A 19 3.94 8.14 -2.83
N PHE A 20 3.80 6.93 -3.39
CA PHE A 20 2.72 6.56 -4.30
C PHE A 20 1.36 6.36 -3.64
N SER A 21 1.33 6.27 -2.30
CA SER A 21 0.12 6.22 -1.49
C SER A 21 -0.21 7.59 -0.86
N GLN A 22 0.66 8.61 -1.01
CA GLN A 22 0.39 9.94 -0.48
C GLN A 22 -0.88 10.54 -1.10
N ALA A 23 -1.70 11.21 -0.29
CA ALA A 23 -2.97 11.76 -0.75
C ALA A 23 -2.78 12.79 -1.88
N TRP A 24 -1.77 13.65 -1.77
CA TRP A 24 -1.43 14.62 -2.83
C TRP A 24 -1.02 13.94 -4.15
N TRP A 25 -0.35 12.79 -4.07
CA TRP A 25 0.03 12.02 -5.25
C TRP A 25 -1.22 11.44 -5.92
N LEU A 26 -2.10 10.82 -5.12
CA LEU A 26 -3.34 10.22 -5.58
C LEU A 26 -4.29 11.25 -6.19
N ASP A 27 -4.38 12.45 -5.62
CA ASP A 27 -5.14 13.56 -6.22
C ASP A 27 -4.58 13.94 -7.59
N ALA A 28 -3.26 14.04 -7.73
CA ALA A 28 -2.63 14.39 -9.00
C ALA A 28 -2.87 13.33 -10.09
N VAL A 29 -2.80 12.03 -9.75
CA VAL A 29 -2.84 10.95 -10.76
C VAL A 29 -4.23 10.32 -10.96
N CYS A 30 -5.15 10.48 -10.01
CA CYS A 30 -6.52 9.92 -10.08
C CYS A 30 -7.62 10.99 -10.14
N GLY A 31 -7.33 12.24 -9.79
CA GLY A 31 -8.35 13.27 -9.60
C GLY A 31 -9.36 12.85 -8.53
N THR A 32 -10.65 12.87 -8.86
CA THR A 32 -11.71 12.45 -7.91
C THR A 32 -11.95 10.94 -7.88
N ASN A 33 -11.32 10.16 -8.76
CA ASN A 33 -11.64 8.75 -8.95
C ASN A 33 -10.88 7.80 -8.00
N TRP A 34 -10.51 8.29 -6.82
CA TRP A 34 -9.89 7.47 -5.79
C TRP A 34 -10.51 7.75 -4.43
N ASP A 35 -10.44 6.73 -3.59
CA ASP A 35 -10.82 6.79 -2.19
C ASP A 35 -9.97 5.77 -1.41
N VAL A 36 -10.22 5.61 -0.13
CA VAL A 36 -9.36 4.84 0.77
C VAL A 36 -10.19 4.08 1.80
N VAL A 37 -9.81 2.84 2.04
CA VAL A 37 -10.29 2.08 3.20
C VAL A 37 -9.29 2.24 4.34
N LEU A 38 -9.80 2.42 5.55
CA LEU A 38 -9.00 2.63 6.76
C LEU A 38 -9.36 1.56 7.79
N VAL A 39 -8.36 1.15 8.57
CA VAL A 39 -8.56 0.38 9.78
C VAL A 39 -8.08 1.23 10.95
N GLU A 40 -8.97 1.44 11.91
CA GLU A 40 -8.73 2.26 13.09
C GLU A 40 -8.70 1.38 14.35
N ASN A 41 -7.84 1.74 15.30
CA ASN A 41 -7.78 1.14 16.63
C ASN A 41 -7.72 2.26 17.67
N HIS A 42 -8.73 2.35 18.53
CA HIS A 42 -8.86 3.42 19.54
C HIS A 42 -8.72 4.87 18.98
N GLY A 43 -9.13 5.08 17.72
CA GLY A 43 -9.05 6.39 17.06
C GLY A 43 -7.80 6.59 16.20
N ASP A 44 -6.79 5.73 16.35
CA ASP A 44 -5.57 5.78 15.53
C ASP A 44 -5.73 4.93 14.27
N ILE A 45 -5.35 5.49 13.12
CA ILE A 45 -5.28 4.73 11.86
C ILE A 45 -4.07 3.80 11.92
N ILE A 46 -4.35 2.50 11.98
CA ILE A 46 -3.32 1.45 12.04
C ILE A 46 -3.07 0.80 10.68
N ALA A 47 -3.97 1.01 9.72
CA ALA A 47 -3.74 0.65 8.33
C ALA A 47 -4.62 1.44 7.36
N SER A 48 -4.14 1.54 6.13
CA SER A 48 -4.87 2.17 5.03
C SER A 48 -4.63 1.41 3.73
N MET A 49 -5.59 1.45 2.82
CA MET A 49 -5.40 0.94 1.47
C MET A 49 -6.14 1.83 0.49
N PRO A 50 -5.42 2.77 -0.16
CA PRO A 50 -5.99 3.57 -1.22
C PRO A 50 -6.38 2.72 -2.42
N TYR A 51 -7.43 3.13 -3.12
CA TYR A 51 -7.88 2.47 -4.33
C TYR A 51 -8.35 3.50 -5.36
N HIS A 52 -7.95 3.28 -6.62
CA HIS A 52 -8.44 4.04 -7.77
C HIS A 52 -9.53 3.21 -8.46
N MET A 53 -10.72 3.78 -8.52
CA MET A 53 -11.90 3.17 -9.13
C MET A 53 -12.08 3.65 -10.56
N LYS A 54 -12.17 2.72 -11.51
CA LYS A 54 -12.55 3.00 -12.91
C LYS A 54 -13.84 2.27 -13.26
N LYS A 55 -14.75 2.99 -13.91
CA LYS A 55 -15.94 2.38 -14.53
C LYS A 55 -15.65 2.08 -15.99
N LYS A 56 -15.81 0.83 -16.41
CA LYS A 56 -15.71 0.43 -17.81
C LYS A 56 -16.91 -0.43 -18.15
N THR A 57 -17.78 0.07 -19.05
CA THR A 57 -18.93 -0.67 -19.60
C THR A 57 -19.73 -1.43 -18.53
N GLY A 58 -20.16 -0.74 -17.46
CA GLY A 58 -20.94 -1.33 -16.36
C GLY A 58 -20.12 -2.01 -15.25
N PHE A 59 -18.84 -2.31 -15.49
CA PHE A 59 -17.96 -2.92 -14.48
C PHE A 59 -17.25 -1.86 -13.64
N ASN A 60 -17.13 -2.14 -12.34
CA ASN A 60 -16.34 -1.39 -11.37
C ASN A 60 -14.97 -2.07 -11.20
N ILE A 61 -13.90 -1.37 -11.57
CA ILE A 61 -12.54 -1.90 -11.59
C ILE A 61 -11.67 -1.10 -10.63
N ILE A 62 -11.13 -1.77 -9.62
CA ILE A 62 -10.04 -1.23 -8.80
C ILE A 62 -8.72 -1.53 -9.51
N THR A 63 -8.00 -0.48 -9.91
CA THR A 63 -6.74 -0.61 -10.64
C THR A 63 -5.72 0.45 -10.21
N MET A 64 -4.53 0.44 -10.82
CA MET A 64 -3.51 1.44 -10.56
C MET A 64 -3.63 2.63 -11.52
N PRO A 65 -3.44 3.87 -11.05
CA PRO A 65 -3.22 5.02 -11.92
C PRO A 65 -1.89 4.91 -12.68
N LYS A 66 -1.73 5.74 -13.72
CA LYS A 66 -0.48 5.84 -14.46
C LYS A 66 0.62 6.40 -13.55
N LEU A 67 1.87 6.07 -13.85
CA LEU A 67 3.08 6.56 -13.15
C LEU A 67 3.20 6.14 -11.67
N THR A 68 2.33 5.25 -11.20
CA THR A 68 2.34 4.73 -9.83
C THR A 68 2.94 3.33 -9.83
N GLN A 69 4.03 3.11 -9.09
CA GLN A 69 4.76 1.84 -9.10
C GLN A 69 4.11 0.78 -8.18
N ASN A 70 3.67 1.23 -7.01
CA ASN A 70 2.98 0.41 -6.02
C ASN A 70 1.85 1.18 -5.36
N MET A 71 0.88 0.44 -4.84
CA MET A 71 -0.18 0.87 -3.94
C MET A 71 -0.29 -0.23 -2.88
N GLY A 72 -1.50 -0.57 -2.46
CA GLY A 72 -1.75 -1.66 -1.54
C GLY A 72 -1.84 -1.22 -0.09
N PRO A 73 -1.94 -2.19 0.83
CA PRO A 73 -2.09 -1.87 2.23
C PRO A 73 -0.80 -1.22 2.75
N TYR A 74 -0.94 -0.06 3.37
CA TYR A 74 0.01 0.44 4.35
C TYR A 74 -0.44 -0.08 5.72
N ILE A 75 0.48 -0.67 6.48
CA ILE A 75 0.23 -1.21 7.82
C ILE A 75 1.24 -0.56 8.76
N LYS A 76 0.75 0.05 9.83
CA LYS A 76 1.59 0.61 10.90
C LYS A 76 2.01 -0.52 11.82
N TYR A 77 3.26 -0.97 11.69
CA TYR A 77 3.85 -1.99 12.55
C TYR A 77 4.31 -1.36 13.87
N LEU A 78 4.13 -2.08 14.99
CA LEU A 78 4.78 -1.69 16.24
C LEU A 78 6.21 -2.24 16.25
N ASP A 79 7.12 -1.48 16.87
CA ASP A 79 8.51 -1.89 17.01
C ASP A 79 8.63 -3.18 17.84
N ASN A 80 9.65 -3.99 17.51
CA ASN A 80 10.06 -5.17 18.27
C ASN A 80 8.96 -6.23 18.50
N GLN A 81 7.96 -6.31 17.62
CA GLN A 81 6.95 -7.38 17.69
C GLN A 81 7.54 -8.75 17.35
N LYS A 82 7.18 -9.76 18.15
CA LYS A 82 7.41 -11.18 17.80
C LYS A 82 6.72 -11.50 16.47
N TYR A 83 7.40 -12.26 15.62
CA TYR A 83 6.94 -12.61 14.27
C TYR A 83 5.51 -13.18 14.23
N GLU A 84 5.16 -14.11 15.12
CA GLU A 84 3.82 -14.70 15.19
C GLU A 84 2.72 -13.67 15.48
N LYS A 85 3.00 -12.73 16.39
CA LYS A 85 2.06 -11.63 16.71
C LYS A 85 1.87 -10.71 15.51
N ARG A 86 2.95 -10.44 14.78
CA ARG A 86 2.90 -9.64 13.54
C ARG A 86 2.03 -10.31 12.49
N LEU A 87 2.19 -11.62 12.24
CA LEU A 87 1.35 -12.35 11.27
C LEU A 87 -0.14 -12.33 11.65
N ALA A 88 -0.45 -12.53 12.93
CA ALA A 88 -1.82 -12.47 13.42
C ALA A 88 -2.43 -11.06 13.24
N PHE A 89 -1.63 -10.01 13.50
CA PHE A 89 -2.01 -8.63 13.28
C PHE A 89 -2.24 -8.31 11.80
N GLU A 90 -1.31 -8.66 10.92
CA GLU A 90 -1.43 -8.50 9.47
C GLU A 90 -2.69 -9.19 8.93
N LYS A 91 -2.95 -10.43 9.35
CA LYS A 91 -4.18 -11.15 8.98
C LYS A 91 -5.43 -10.36 9.37
N LYS A 92 -5.53 -9.92 10.63
CA LYS A 92 -6.69 -9.18 11.14
C LYS A 92 -6.91 -7.91 10.33
N VAL A 93 -5.85 -7.11 10.17
CA VAL A 93 -5.90 -5.81 9.51
C VAL A 93 -6.21 -5.95 8.02
N MET A 94 -5.53 -6.86 7.31
CA MET A 94 -5.78 -7.06 5.88
C MET A 94 -7.18 -7.58 5.60
N PHE A 95 -7.73 -8.46 6.47
CA PHE A 95 -9.13 -8.87 6.34
C PHE A 95 -10.08 -7.68 6.47
N GLN A 96 -9.88 -6.83 7.47
CA GLN A 96 -10.71 -5.62 7.64
C GLN A 96 -10.60 -4.66 6.45
N LEU A 97 -9.39 -4.46 5.91
CA LEU A 97 -9.19 -3.65 4.70
C LEU A 97 -9.94 -4.24 3.51
N ILE A 98 -9.79 -5.54 3.24
CA ILE A 98 -10.46 -6.23 2.13
C ILE A 98 -11.98 -6.16 2.27
N ASP A 99 -12.51 -6.43 3.46
CA ASP A 99 -13.95 -6.43 3.74
C ASP A 99 -14.56 -5.03 3.67
N SER A 100 -13.73 -3.99 3.82
CA SER A 100 -14.16 -2.58 3.71
C SER A 100 -14.09 -2.04 2.28
N LEU A 101 -13.51 -2.78 1.32
CA LEU A 101 -13.46 -2.34 -0.07
C LEU A 101 -14.88 -2.19 -0.64
N PRO A 102 -15.11 -1.19 -1.51
CA PRO A 102 -16.39 -1.09 -2.22
C PRO A 102 -16.57 -2.31 -3.13
N LYS A 103 -17.79 -2.54 -3.60
CA LYS A 103 -18.03 -3.59 -4.60
C LYS A 103 -17.19 -3.32 -5.86
N PHE A 104 -16.47 -4.35 -6.32
CA PHE A 104 -15.69 -4.33 -7.54
C PHE A 104 -15.83 -5.67 -8.28
N ASP A 105 -15.68 -5.63 -9.59
CA ASP A 105 -15.66 -6.82 -10.46
C ASP A 105 -14.23 -7.28 -10.74
N LYS A 106 -13.27 -6.36 -10.64
CA LYS A 106 -11.84 -6.65 -10.83
C LYS A 106 -10.99 -5.80 -9.89
N PHE A 107 -9.99 -6.43 -9.28
CA PHE A 107 -8.94 -5.78 -8.50
C PHE A 107 -7.56 -6.06 -9.11
N SER A 108 -6.74 -5.04 -9.24
CA SER A 108 -5.35 -5.18 -9.69
C SER A 108 -4.48 -4.05 -9.14
N GLN A 109 -3.64 -4.38 -8.17
CA GLN A 109 -2.64 -3.47 -7.61
C GLN A 109 -1.33 -4.21 -7.35
N ASN A 110 -0.20 -3.54 -7.56
CA ASN A 110 1.11 -3.98 -7.09
C ASN A 110 1.31 -3.47 -5.67
N PHE A 111 1.69 -4.33 -4.74
CA PHE A 111 1.98 -3.90 -3.37
C PHE A 111 3.42 -3.43 -3.23
N ASN A 112 3.66 -2.58 -2.23
CA ASN A 112 5.01 -2.21 -1.84
C ASN A 112 5.78 -3.48 -1.41
N TYR A 113 7.08 -3.54 -1.72
CA TYR A 113 7.93 -4.72 -1.45
C TYR A 113 8.01 -5.07 0.06
N ASN A 114 7.72 -4.11 0.95
CA ASN A 114 7.63 -4.32 2.38
C ASN A 114 6.45 -5.24 2.79
N ILE A 115 5.46 -5.45 1.92
CA ILE A 115 4.35 -6.37 2.15
C ILE A 115 4.73 -7.75 1.64
N THR A 116 5.21 -8.59 2.55
CA THR A 116 5.64 -9.97 2.25
C THR A 116 4.54 -11.00 2.53
N ASN A 117 3.59 -10.67 3.39
CA ASN A 117 2.48 -11.55 3.73
C ASN A 117 1.24 -11.27 2.86
N TRP A 118 1.11 -11.98 1.74
CA TRP A 118 -0.07 -11.89 0.87
C TRP A 118 -1.16 -12.93 1.21
N GLN A 119 -0.91 -13.80 2.19
CA GLN A 119 -1.79 -14.90 2.56
C GLN A 119 -3.23 -14.46 2.91
N PRO A 120 -3.46 -13.31 3.59
CA PRO A 120 -4.82 -12.83 3.84
C PRO A 120 -5.62 -12.53 2.55
N PHE A 121 -4.96 -12.00 1.51
CA PHE A 121 -5.59 -11.77 0.22
C PHE A 121 -5.93 -13.10 -0.47
N TYR A 122 -5.03 -14.09 -0.41
CA TYR A 122 -5.31 -15.43 -0.92
C TYR A 122 -6.58 -16.05 -0.31
N TRP A 123 -6.70 -16.00 1.01
CA TRP A 123 -7.89 -16.52 1.72
C TRP A 123 -9.18 -15.80 1.38
N LYS A 124 -9.12 -14.56 0.91
CA LYS A 124 -10.25 -13.78 0.40
C LYS A 124 -10.49 -13.97 -1.10
N GLY A 125 -9.81 -14.94 -1.74
CA GLY A 125 -10.02 -15.31 -3.13
C GLY A 125 -9.22 -14.49 -4.15
N PHE A 126 -8.26 -13.68 -3.71
CA PHE A 126 -7.39 -12.94 -4.63
C PHE A 126 -6.27 -13.82 -5.17
N GLN A 127 -5.72 -13.42 -6.31
CA GLN A 127 -4.58 -14.06 -6.96
C GLN A 127 -3.38 -13.11 -6.97
N GLN A 128 -2.17 -13.68 -7.01
CA GLN A 128 -0.92 -12.92 -6.98
C GLN A 128 0.05 -13.44 -8.04
N THR A 129 0.95 -12.54 -8.45
CA THR A 129 2.18 -12.87 -9.18
C THR A 129 3.30 -12.06 -8.55
N THR A 130 4.45 -12.69 -8.30
CA THR A 130 5.59 -12.01 -7.69
C THR A 130 6.35 -11.19 -8.73
N ARG A 131 6.67 -9.95 -8.39
CA ARG A 131 7.60 -9.08 -9.11
C ARG A 131 8.79 -8.78 -8.20
N TYR A 132 9.93 -8.48 -8.80
CA TYR A 132 11.14 -8.16 -8.07
C TYR A 132 11.49 -6.68 -8.23
N THR A 133 11.99 -6.09 -7.15
CA THR A 133 12.61 -4.76 -7.15
C THR A 133 13.90 -4.85 -6.35
N TYR A 134 14.89 -4.06 -6.73
CA TYR A 134 16.15 -3.94 -6.00
C TYR A 134 16.06 -2.74 -5.06
N VAL A 135 16.56 -2.92 -3.85
CA VAL A 135 16.68 -1.85 -2.85
C VAL A 135 18.16 -1.73 -2.54
N ILE A 136 18.73 -0.56 -2.81
CA ILE A 136 20.09 -0.22 -2.42
C ILE A 136 20.01 0.33 -1.01
N SER A 137 20.57 -0.40 -0.04
CA SER A 137 20.68 0.04 1.35
C SER A 137 21.88 0.96 1.54
N ASN A 138 21.85 1.79 2.58
CA ASN A 138 22.93 2.71 2.97
C ASN A 138 23.31 3.67 1.83
N THR A 139 22.47 4.68 1.63
CA THR A 139 22.62 5.69 0.57
C THR A 139 23.19 7.01 1.09
N ASP A 140 23.83 7.00 2.26
CA ASP A 140 24.27 8.22 2.95
C ASP A 140 25.50 8.87 2.29
N SER A 141 26.26 8.11 1.50
CA SER A 141 27.46 8.58 0.80
C SER A 141 27.48 8.12 -0.65
N LEU A 142 27.52 9.09 -1.57
CA LEU A 142 27.63 8.82 -3.00
C LEU A 142 28.93 8.07 -3.34
N ASP A 143 30.03 8.40 -2.68
CA ASP A 143 31.33 7.75 -2.89
C ASP A 143 31.25 6.26 -2.54
N THR A 144 30.58 5.91 -1.43
CA THR A 144 30.37 4.52 -1.03
C THR A 144 29.53 3.77 -2.07
N ILE A 145 28.43 4.37 -2.55
CA ILE A 145 27.56 3.75 -3.56
C ILE A 145 28.33 3.48 -4.85
N VAL A 146 29.04 4.49 -5.37
CA VAL A 146 29.79 4.39 -6.63
C VAL A 146 30.91 3.37 -6.52
N SER A 147 31.60 3.30 -5.38
CA SER A 147 32.67 2.31 -5.14
C SER A 147 32.18 0.85 -5.15
N ALA A 148 30.89 0.63 -4.87
CA ALA A 148 30.28 -0.70 -4.86
C ALA A 148 29.87 -1.18 -6.27
N PHE A 149 29.98 -0.35 -7.30
CA PHE A 149 29.67 -0.75 -8.67
C PHE A 149 30.67 -1.78 -9.17
N SER A 150 30.18 -2.84 -9.82
CA SER A 150 31.07 -3.82 -10.44
C SER A 150 31.87 -3.14 -11.55
N LYS A 151 33.19 -3.39 -11.58
CA LYS A 151 34.02 -2.99 -12.72
C LYS A 151 33.58 -3.81 -13.93
N LYS A 152 33.38 -3.13 -15.05
CA LYS A 152 33.14 -3.79 -16.34
C LYS A 152 34.37 -4.64 -16.67
N ASN A 153 34.16 -5.93 -16.96
CA ASN A 153 35.19 -6.78 -17.57
C ASN A 153 35.56 -6.27 -18.96
#